data_AF-A0A9X8R0M6-F1
#
_entry.id   AF-A0A9X8R0M6-F1
#
_cell.length_a   1.000
_cell.length_b   1.000
_cell.length_c   1.000
_cell.angle_alpha   90.00
_cell.angle_beta   90.00
_cell.angle_gamma   90.00
#
_symmetry.space_group_name_H-M   'P 1'
#
loop_
_entity.id
_entity.type
_entity.pdbx_description
1 polymer ?
#
loop_
_entity_poly.entity_id
_entity_poly.type
_entity_poly.pdbx_seq_one_letter_code
_entity_poly.pdbx_strand_id
1 'polypeptide(L)'
;YFPDGGYLERVIESCLGLLAPGGTIYLGDIRNAGTLRTFHAAIHAAHHHGSVDPAKARSAVEHALLLEEELLVAPEFFTALAEELDDVSGVDIRLKRGSYHNELTRHRYEVMLHKSPAAPSQLAAIPSLRWGNDIHHLDDLTPVLEGQGTPIRITGIPNSRLVAEVAVADSLLAASGSGIPSEGAVDPEELIEWVGQRGVRAAVTWSPHPLDRFDAVLLPAASECGEGVLSGLYTPAPVVGPRSVLTNNPAASRRIAGLAGSLRPWLKERLPESMLPAAVMAVERLPLTAAGKLDRRSLPAPDYAAGGSRAPRTPREEVLCDIFREVLGLAQVGAEDDFFALGGHSLLATRLSSRVRGVLGR
;
A
#
# COMPACT_ATOMS: atom_id res chain seq x y z
N TYR A 1 -12.68 -2.65 4.47
CA TYR A 1 -12.93 -2.45 5.92
C TYR A 1 -13.05 -3.75 6.74
N PHE A 2 -12.71 -4.92 6.19
CA PHE A 2 -12.74 -6.16 6.95
C PHE A 2 -11.62 -6.22 8.00
N PRO A 3 -11.80 -6.97 9.11
CA PRO A 3 -10.84 -7.02 10.20
C PRO A 3 -9.56 -7.82 9.89
N ASP A 4 -9.64 -8.83 9.01
CA ASP A 4 -8.56 -9.74 8.65
C ASP A 4 -8.93 -10.54 7.39
N GLY A 5 -7.94 -11.25 6.82
CA GLY A 5 -8.13 -12.10 5.64
C GLY A 5 -9.08 -13.29 5.86
N GLY A 6 -9.15 -13.85 7.07
CA GLY A 6 -10.07 -14.95 7.37
C GLY A 6 -11.54 -14.50 7.39
N TYR A 7 -11.80 -13.24 7.75
CA TYR A 7 -13.13 -12.65 7.60
C TYR A 7 -13.49 -12.45 6.13
N LEU A 8 -12.56 -11.97 5.30
CA LEU A 8 -12.77 -11.85 3.86
C LEU A 8 -13.11 -13.21 3.22
N GLU A 9 -12.38 -14.26 3.58
CA GLU A 9 -12.62 -15.63 3.13
C GLU A 9 -14.06 -16.09 3.42
N ARG A 10 -14.50 -15.98 4.68
CA ARG A 10 -15.88 -16.34 5.06
C ARG A 10 -16.95 -15.53 4.33
N VAL A 11 -16.67 -14.26 4.03
CA VAL A 11 -17.59 -13.42 3.23
C VAL A 11 -17.67 -13.93 1.80
N ILE A 12 -16.53 -14.26 1.18
CA ILE A 12 -16.48 -14.82 -0.18
C ILE A 12 -17.26 -16.14 -0.23
N GLU A 13 -17.02 -17.06 0.70
CA GLU A 13 -17.76 -18.33 0.81
C GLU A 13 -19.27 -18.12 0.95
N SER A 14 -19.68 -17.18 1.82
CA SER A 14 -21.09 -16.85 2.02
C SER A 14 -21.72 -16.27 0.74
N CYS A 15 -21.01 -15.38 0.05
CA CYS A 15 -21.45 -14.82 -1.23
C CYS A 15 -21.54 -15.88 -2.33
N LEU A 16 -20.60 -16.84 -2.38
CA LEU A 16 -20.66 -17.96 -3.31
C LEU A 16 -21.90 -18.82 -3.05
N GLY A 17 -22.25 -19.08 -1.78
CA GLY A 17 -23.46 -19.81 -1.42
C GLY A 17 -24.76 -19.16 -1.90
N LEU A 18 -24.80 -17.82 -2.01
CA LEU A 18 -25.95 -17.06 -2.49
C LEU A 18 -26.01 -16.92 -4.02
N LEU A 19 -24.89 -17.13 -4.70
CA LEU A 19 -24.74 -16.88 -6.12
C LEU A 19 -25.35 -18.02 -6.95
N ALA A 20 -26.13 -17.67 -7.98
CA ALA A 20 -26.66 -18.66 -8.93
C ALA A 20 -25.52 -19.40 -9.67
N PRO A 21 -25.74 -20.66 -10.11
CA PRO A 21 -24.74 -21.39 -10.89
C PRO A 21 -24.28 -20.60 -12.12
N GLY A 22 -22.97 -20.54 -12.36
CA GLY A 22 -22.37 -19.75 -13.43
C GLY A 22 -22.25 -18.25 -13.15
N GLY A 23 -22.70 -17.77 -11.99
CA GLY A 23 -22.56 -16.37 -11.59
C GLY A 23 -21.12 -15.96 -11.32
N THR A 24 -20.89 -14.67 -11.11
CA THR A 24 -19.57 -14.10 -10.79
C THR A 24 -19.64 -13.19 -9.58
N ILE A 25 -18.69 -13.32 -8.65
CA ILE A 25 -18.44 -12.33 -7.60
C ILE A 25 -17.44 -11.33 -8.16
N TYR A 26 -17.80 -10.05 -8.15
CA TYR A 26 -16.90 -8.95 -8.49
C TYR A 26 -16.44 -8.26 -7.20
N LEU A 27 -15.14 -8.28 -6.94
CA LEU A 27 -14.48 -7.63 -5.83
C LEU A 27 -13.66 -6.46 -6.39
N GLY A 28 -14.23 -5.26 -6.34
CA GLY A 28 -13.58 -4.05 -6.81
C GLY A 28 -12.74 -3.36 -5.73
N ASP A 29 -11.80 -2.55 -6.18
CA ASP A 29 -11.06 -1.59 -5.35
C ASP A 29 -10.24 -2.21 -4.20
N ILE A 30 -9.67 -3.40 -4.45
CA ILE A 30 -8.85 -4.12 -3.48
C ILE A 30 -7.47 -3.44 -3.40
N ARG A 31 -7.03 -3.08 -2.20
CA ARG A 31 -5.67 -2.56 -1.97
C ARG A 31 -4.63 -3.68 -1.99
N ASN A 32 -3.58 -3.50 -2.81
CA ASN A 32 -2.54 -4.51 -3.01
C ASN A 32 -1.51 -4.52 -1.86
N ALA A 33 -1.50 -5.61 -1.10
CA ALA A 33 -0.55 -5.81 0.00
C ALA A 33 0.92 -5.77 -0.45
N GLY A 34 1.23 -6.25 -1.66
CA GLY A 34 2.60 -6.27 -2.20
C GLY A 34 3.19 -4.88 -2.41
N THR A 35 2.35 -3.87 -2.68
CA THR A 35 2.81 -2.49 -2.95
C THR A 35 2.70 -1.56 -1.73
N LEU A 36 2.21 -2.04 -0.59
CA LEU A 36 1.92 -1.22 0.58
C LEU A 36 3.17 -0.52 1.14
N ARG A 37 4.27 -1.25 1.23
CA ARG A 37 5.55 -0.69 1.71
C ARG A 37 6.04 0.41 0.78
N THR A 38 5.94 0.21 -0.52
CA THR A 38 6.28 1.22 -1.54
C THR A 38 5.42 2.46 -1.38
N PHE A 39 4.12 2.30 -1.22
CA PHE A 39 3.18 3.40 -1.04
C PHE A 39 3.52 4.25 0.20
N HIS A 40 3.75 3.62 1.36
CA HIS A 40 4.14 4.34 2.58
C HIS A 40 5.52 5.00 2.47
N ALA A 41 6.46 4.37 1.76
CA ALA A 41 7.77 4.98 1.47
C ALA A 41 7.64 6.22 0.55
N ALA A 42 6.78 6.17 -0.46
CA ALA A 42 6.50 7.29 -1.35
C ALA A 42 5.83 8.46 -0.59
N ILE A 43 4.84 8.17 0.27
CA ILE A 43 4.23 9.16 1.16
C ILE A 43 5.29 9.80 2.06
N HIS A 44 6.12 8.98 2.71
CA HIS A 44 7.17 9.46 3.59
C HIS A 44 8.14 10.39 2.85
N ALA A 45 8.59 10.01 1.65
CA ALA A 45 9.45 10.83 0.82
C ALA A 45 8.79 12.15 0.39
N ALA A 46 7.49 12.12 0.05
CA ALA A 46 6.75 13.31 -0.35
C ALA A 46 6.61 14.33 0.79
N HIS A 47 6.44 13.88 2.03
CA HIS A 47 6.35 14.76 3.21
C HIS A 47 7.69 15.31 3.69
N HIS A 48 8.80 14.66 3.32
CA HIS A 48 10.13 15.05 3.79
C HIS A 48 10.98 15.58 2.64
N HIS A 49 10.88 16.89 2.39
CA HIS A 49 11.74 17.57 1.42
C HIS A 49 13.18 17.68 1.95
N GLY A 50 14.05 16.71 1.64
CA GLY A 50 15.48 16.77 1.98
C GLY A 50 16.16 15.41 2.12
N SER A 51 17.42 15.41 2.58
CA SER A 51 18.14 14.18 2.92
C SER A 51 17.54 13.58 4.19
N VAL A 52 16.81 12.49 4.04
CA VAL A 52 16.26 11.71 5.16
C VAL A 52 17.26 10.63 5.56
N ASP A 53 17.48 10.45 6.87
CA ASP A 53 18.22 9.30 7.38
C ASP A 53 17.47 8.00 7.01
N PRO A 54 18.06 7.10 6.17
CA PRO A 54 17.37 5.90 5.70
C PRO A 54 16.89 4.99 6.83
N ALA A 55 17.61 4.97 7.96
CA ALA A 55 17.22 4.19 9.13
C ALA A 55 15.91 4.69 9.75
N LYS A 56 15.76 6.01 9.86
CA LYS A 56 14.53 6.65 10.36
C LYS A 56 13.39 6.48 9.37
N ALA A 57 13.66 6.64 8.08
CA ALA A 57 12.69 6.48 7.02
C ALA A 57 12.11 5.06 7.01
N ARG A 58 12.97 4.03 7.08
CA ARG A 58 12.55 2.64 7.23
C ARG A 58 11.71 2.42 8.48
N SER A 59 12.13 2.98 9.61
CA SER A 59 11.40 2.83 10.88
C SER A 59 10.01 3.45 10.83
N ALA A 60 9.88 4.64 10.21
CA ALA A 60 8.60 5.31 10.02
C ALA A 60 7.67 4.50 9.08
N VAL A 61 8.22 3.94 8.00
CA VAL A 61 7.46 3.07 7.09
C VAL A 61 6.98 1.81 7.80
N GLU A 62 7.85 1.08 8.51
CA GLU A 62 7.45 -0.14 9.24
C GLU A 62 6.44 0.18 10.36
N HIS A 63 6.57 1.32 11.02
CA HIS A 63 5.56 1.80 11.98
C HIS A 63 4.20 2.06 11.32
N ALA A 64 4.19 2.70 10.13
CA ALA A 64 2.96 2.94 9.38
C ALA A 64 2.31 1.63 8.90
N LEU A 65 3.11 0.66 8.45
CA LEU A 65 2.62 -0.68 8.09
C LEU A 65 1.96 -1.40 9.27
N LEU A 66 2.56 -1.30 10.45
CA LEU A 66 2.05 -1.94 11.68
C LEU A 66 0.70 -1.36 12.12
N LEU A 67 0.47 -0.08 11.84
CA LEU A 67 -0.75 0.65 12.23
C LEU A 67 -1.76 0.78 11.09
N GLU A 68 -1.54 0.14 9.95
CA GLU A 68 -2.46 0.17 8.82
C GLU A 68 -3.83 -0.40 9.22
N GLU A 69 -4.87 0.44 9.10
CA GLU A 69 -6.22 0.15 9.60
C GLU A 69 -7.13 -0.48 8.55
N GLU A 70 -6.70 -0.51 7.29
CA GLU A 70 -7.44 -1.12 6.20
C GLU A 70 -6.88 -2.50 5.85
N LEU A 71 -7.75 -3.38 5.35
CA LEU A 71 -7.32 -4.70 4.88
C LEU A 71 -6.71 -4.56 3.49
N LEU A 72 -5.48 -5.03 3.35
CA LEU A 72 -4.78 -5.22 2.10
C LEU A 72 -4.59 -6.70 1.82
N VAL A 73 -4.68 -7.05 0.54
CA VAL A 73 -4.71 -8.43 0.08
C VAL A 73 -3.77 -8.57 -1.11
N ALA A 74 -2.85 -9.52 -1.05
CA ALA A 74 -1.99 -9.87 -2.17
C ALA A 74 -2.81 -10.65 -3.23
N PRO A 75 -2.56 -10.46 -4.54
CA PRO A 75 -3.26 -11.21 -5.59
C PRO A 75 -3.26 -12.72 -5.39
N GLU A 76 -2.16 -13.28 -4.88
CA GLU A 76 -1.98 -14.71 -4.61
C GLU A 76 -3.00 -15.25 -3.59
N PHE A 77 -3.58 -14.38 -2.74
CA PHE A 77 -4.64 -14.79 -1.81
C PHE A 77 -5.84 -15.36 -2.56
N PHE A 78 -6.22 -14.71 -3.67
CA PHE A 78 -7.38 -15.10 -4.45
C PHE A 78 -7.12 -16.33 -5.31
N THR A 79 -5.90 -16.49 -5.85
CA THR A 79 -5.53 -17.72 -6.56
C THR A 79 -5.49 -18.91 -5.61
N ALA A 80 -4.87 -18.76 -4.44
CA ALA A 80 -4.83 -19.83 -3.42
C ALA A 80 -6.22 -20.17 -2.88
N LEU A 81 -7.08 -19.16 -2.70
CA LEU A 81 -8.46 -19.39 -2.27
C LEU A 81 -9.27 -20.13 -3.35
N ALA A 82 -9.15 -19.74 -4.61
CA ALA A 82 -9.85 -20.39 -5.72
C ALA A 82 -9.44 -21.86 -5.91
N GLU A 83 -8.18 -22.21 -5.60
CA GLU A 83 -7.70 -23.61 -5.64
C GLU A 83 -8.32 -24.50 -4.55
N GLU A 84 -8.75 -23.93 -3.43
CA GLU A 84 -9.37 -24.68 -2.31
C GLU A 84 -10.89 -24.75 -2.37
N LEU A 85 -11.53 -23.84 -3.11
CA LEU A 85 -12.99 -23.76 -3.20
C LEU A 85 -13.52 -24.56 -4.39
N ASP A 86 -14.17 -25.70 -4.13
CA ASP A 86 -14.76 -26.58 -5.15
C ASP A 86 -15.79 -25.88 -6.07
N ASP A 87 -16.48 -24.86 -5.54
CA ASP A 87 -17.52 -24.12 -6.27
C ASP A 87 -16.96 -23.02 -7.19
N VAL A 88 -15.65 -22.80 -7.21
CA VAL A 88 -14.99 -21.78 -8.05
C VAL A 88 -14.35 -22.43 -9.26
N SER A 89 -14.77 -22.02 -10.46
CA SER A 89 -14.25 -22.54 -11.73
C SER A 89 -13.21 -21.65 -12.39
N GLY A 90 -13.01 -20.43 -11.86
CA GLY A 90 -11.91 -19.57 -12.30
C GLY A 90 -11.79 -18.27 -11.52
N VAL A 91 -10.60 -17.68 -11.63
CA VAL A 91 -10.24 -16.41 -11.01
C VAL A 91 -9.56 -15.51 -12.02
N ASP A 92 -10.01 -14.27 -12.06
CA ASP A 92 -9.50 -13.22 -12.92
C ASP A 92 -9.12 -12.02 -12.07
N ILE A 93 -7.88 -11.55 -12.22
CA ILE A 93 -7.29 -10.48 -11.42
C ILE A 93 -6.76 -9.45 -12.41
N ARG A 94 -7.20 -8.18 -12.30
CA ARG A 94 -6.85 -7.13 -13.25
C ARG A 94 -6.44 -5.85 -12.56
N LEU A 95 -5.52 -5.11 -13.17
CA LEU A 95 -5.21 -3.75 -12.71
C LEU A 95 -6.43 -2.83 -12.88
N LYS A 96 -6.52 -1.81 -12.03
CA LYS A 96 -7.53 -0.76 -12.18
C LYS A 96 -7.28 0.02 -13.47
N ARG A 97 -8.34 0.30 -14.22
CA ARG A 97 -8.29 1.18 -15.40
C ARG A 97 -8.24 2.65 -15.01
N GLY A 98 -7.66 3.49 -15.87
CA GLY A 98 -7.65 4.94 -15.71
C GLY A 98 -6.36 5.60 -16.17
N SER A 99 -6.50 6.80 -16.75
CA SER A 99 -5.40 7.65 -17.23
C SER A 99 -4.89 8.66 -16.18
N TYR A 100 -5.66 8.91 -15.13
CA TYR A 100 -5.24 9.78 -14.01
C TYR A 100 -4.55 8.98 -12.92
N HIS A 101 -3.30 9.32 -12.62
CA HIS A 101 -2.50 8.56 -11.66
C HIS A 101 -2.64 9.08 -10.24
N ASN A 102 -3.35 8.30 -9.42
CA ASN A 102 -3.46 8.46 -7.98
C ASN A 102 -3.30 7.10 -7.27
N GLU A 103 -3.40 7.09 -5.94
CA GLU A 103 -3.31 5.86 -5.13
C GLU A 103 -4.25 4.76 -5.63
N LEU A 104 -5.50 5.10 -5.98
CA LEU A 104 -6.48 4.12 -6.43
C LEU A 104 -6.05 3.43 -7.73
N THR A 105 -5.56 4.18 -8.71
CA THR A 105 -5.10 3.62 -10.00
C THR A 105 -3.75 2.92 -9.94
N ARG A 106 -2.94 3.24 -8.91
CA ARG A 106 -1.57 2.74 -8.73
C ARG A 106 -1.52 1.47 -7.90
N HIS A 107 -2.27 1.41 -6.80
CA HIS A 107 -2.12 0.38 -5.75
C HIS A 107 -3.35 -0.49 -5.56
N ARG A 108 -4.41 -0.30 -6.36
CA ARG A 108 -5.62 -1.10 -6.28
C ARG A 108 -5.89 -1.90 -7.54
N TYR A 109 -6.66 -2.96 -7.37
CA TYR A 109 -6.97 -3.90 -8.43
C TYR A 109 -8.37 -4.50 -8.24
N GLU A 110 -8.77 -5.27 -9.23
CA GLU A 110 -10.09 -5.87 -9.33
C GLU A 110 -9.95 -7.38 -9.43
N VAL A 111 -10.87 -8.10 -8.79
CA VAL A 111 -10.92 -9.56 -8.81
C VAL A 111 -12.31 -10.03 -9.19
N MET A 112 -12.37 -11.01 -10.07
CA MET A 112 -13.58 -11.73 -10.44
C MET A 112 -13.40 -13.21 -10.09
N LEU A 113 -14.35 -13.74 -9.32
CA LEU A 113 -14.43 -15.16 -8.99
C LEU A 113 -15.65 -15.75 -9.69
N HIS A 114 -15.42 -16.74 -10.54
CA HIS A 114 -16.44 -17.36 -11.35
C HIS A 114 -16.94 -18.64 -10.68
N LYS A 115 -18.25 -18.73 -10.45
CA LYS A 115 -18.87 -19.90 -9.82
C LYS A 115 -19.13 -20.98 -10.86
N SER A 116 -18.86 -22.23 -10.49
CA SER A 116 -19.24 -23.41 -11.27
C SER A 116 -20.74 -23.39 -11.65
N PRO A 117 -21.13 -23.83 -12.85
CA PRO A 117 -20.33 -24.45 -13.91
C PRO A 117 -19.83 -23.45 -14.98
N ALA A 118 -19.51 -22.20 -14.61
CA ALA A 118 -18.90 -21.28 -15.59
C ALA A 118 -17.63 -21.92 -16.20
N ALA A 119 -17.45 -21.79 -17.51
CA ALA A 119 -16.32 -22.35 -18.24
C ALA A 119 -15.41 -21.22 -18.74
N PRO A 120 -14.61 -20.59 -17.85
CA PRO A 120 -13.73 -19.50 -18.25
C PRO A 120 -12.61 -20.01 -19.15
N SER A 121 -12.21 -19.20 -20.12
CA SER A 121 -11.04 -19.44 -20.95
C SER A 121 -9.78 -19.40 -20.07
N GLN A 122 -9.02 -20.50 -20.06
CA GLN A 122 -7.82 -20.63 -19.25
C GLN A 122 -6.61 -19.98 -19.92
N LEU A 123 -6.05 -18.96 -19.29
CA LEU A 123 -4.97 -18.13 -19.85
C LEU A 123 -3.62 -18.30 -19.13
N ALA A 124 -3.54 -19.21 -18.15
CA ALA A 124 -2.31 -19.45 -17.40
C ALA A 124 -1.18 -20.06 -18.25
N ALA A 125 -1.51 -20.90 -19.24
CA ALA A 125 -0.56 -21.69 -20.02
C ALA A 125 -0.40 -21.23 -21.49
N ILE A 126 -0.87 -20.03 -21.82
CA ILE A 126 -0.74 -19.47 -23.18
C ILE A 126 0.72 -19.10 -23.49
N PRO A 127 1.11 -19.01 -24.77
CA PRO A 127 2.44 -18.53 -25.16
C PRO A 127 2.73 -17.16 -24.55
N SER A 128 3.98 -16.98 -24.09
CA SER A 128 4.42 -15.75 -23.45
C SER A 128 5.68 -15.18 -24.11
N LEU A 129 5.70 -13.86 -24.30
CA LEU A 129 6.88 -13.06 -24.62
C LEU A 129 7.28 -12.24 -23.39
N ARG A 130 8.57 -11.96 -23.26
CA ARG A 130 9.13 -11.20 -22.14
C ARG A 130 9.57 -9.82 -22.57
N TRP A 131 9.07 -8.81 -21.86
CA TRP A 131 9.52 -7.44 -22.04
C TRP A 131 11.00 -7.28 -21.65
N GLY A 132 11.76 -6.56 -22.46
CA GLY A 132 13.21 -6.38 -22.36
C GLY A 132 14.05 -7.53 -22.92
N ASN A 133 13.44 -8.62 -23.40
CA ASN A 133 14.15 -9.71 -24.08
C ASN A 133 13.59 -9.96 -25.48
N ASP A 134 12.28 -10.13 -25.57
CA ASP A 134 11.59 -10.43 -26.84
C ASP A 134 10.92 -9.17 -27.41
N ILE A 135 10.48 -8.25 -26.55
CA ILE A 135 9.77 -6.99 -26.87
C ILE A 135 10.42 -5.86 -26.08
N HIS A 136 10.74 -4.73 -26.71
CA HIS A 136 11.36 -3.57 -26.04
C HIS A 136 10.47 -2.31 -26.08
N HIS A 137 9.62 -2.20 -27.09
CA HIS A 137 8.69 -1.07 -27.28
C HIS A 137 7.31 -1.58 -27.70
N LEU A 138 6.28 -0.75 -27.53
CA LEU A 138 4.92 -1.08 -27.97
C LEU A 138 4.87 -1.40 -29.47
N ASP A 139 5.66 -0.69 -30.28
CA ASP A 139 5.68 -0.90 -31.73
C ASP A 139 6.20 -2.29 -32.14
N ASP A 140 7.01 -2.95 -31.30
CA ASP A 140 7.47 -4.33 -31.52
C ASP A 140 6.32 -5.36 -31.45
N LEU A 141 5.18 -4.97 -30.87
CA LEU A 141 3.96 -5.80 -30.85
C LEU A 141 3.23 -5.82 -32.20
N THR A 142 3.49 -4.87 -33.10
CA THR A 142 2.81 -4.78 -34.40
C THR A 142 2.87 -6.09 -35.20
N PRO A 143 4.04 -6.71 -35.45
CA PRO A 143 4.10 -7.99 -36.15
C PRO A 143 3.42 -9.14 -35.38
N VAL A 144 3.37 -9.07 -34.05
CA VAL A 144 2.68 -10.07 -33.21
C VAL A 144 1.16 -9.99 -33.42
N LEU A 145 0.62 -8.77 -33.49
CA LEU A 145 -0.81 -8.52 -33.71
C LEU A 145 -1.26 -8.89 -35.13
N GLU A 146 -0.41 -8.64 -36.13
CA GLU A 146 -0.70 -8.98 -37.53
C GLU A 146 -0.63 -10.49 -37.80
N GLY A 147 0.20 -11.21 -37.04
CA GLY A 147 0.50 -12.62 -37.27
C GLY A 147 -0.36 -13.63 -36.52
N GLN A 148 -1.16 -13.25 -35.51
CA GLN A 148 -1.77 -14.22 -34.59
C GLN A 148 -3.28 -14.07 -34.36
N GLY A 149 -4.01 -15.17 -34.60
CA GLY A 149 -5.38 -15.39 -34.11
C GLY A 149 -5.44 -16.03 -32.72
N THR A 150 -4.29 -16.23 -32.06
CA THR A 150 -4.15 -16.87 -30.75
C THR A 150 -3.83 -15.87 -29.65
N PRO A 151 -4.37 -16.05 -28.42
CA PRO A 151 -3.97 -15.24 -27.27
C PRO A 151 -2.47 -15.34 -26.96
N ILE A 152 -1.85 -14.22 -26.59
CA ILE A 152 -0.44 -14.15 -26.21
C ILE A 152 -0.26 -13.30 -24.95
N ARG A 153 0.61 -13.74 -24.05
CA ARG A 153 0.98 -13.00 -22.83
C ARG A 153 2.28 -12.23 -23.07
N ILE A 154 2.31 -10.98 -22.63
CA ILE A 154 3.53 -10.19 -22.50
C ILE A 154 3.81 -10.03 -21.01
N THR A 155 4.97 -10.49 -20.57
CA THR A 155 5.36 -10.54 -19.14
C THR A 155 6.37 -9.45 -18.80
N GLY A 156 6.26 -8.91 -17.59
CA GLY A 156 7.29 -8.06 -17.00
C GLY A 156 7.40 -6.65 -17.61
N ILE A 157 6.28 -6.07 -18.07
CA ILE A 157 6.24 -4.73 -18.68
C ILE A 157 6.45 -3.67 -17.59
N PRO A 158 7.44 -2.76 -17.72
CA PRO A 158 7.64 -1.63 -16.81
C PRO A 158 6.40 -0.75 -16.66
N ASN A 159 5.84 -0.68 -15.46
CA ASN A 159 4.60 0.05 -15.17
C ASN A 159 4.90 1.53 -14.90
N SER A 160 4.59 2.42 -15.85
CA SER A 160 4.82 3.87 -15.71
C SER A 160 4.15 4.49 -14.47
N ARG A 161 3.06 3.86 -13.97
CA ARG A 161 2.34 4.28 -12.77
C ARG A 161 3.12 4.07 -11.47
N LEU A 162 4.07 3.12 -11.45
CA LEU A 162 4.74 2.65 -10.24
C LEU A 162 6.27 2.76 -10.26
N VAL A 163 6.91 2.76 -11.43
CA VAL A 163 8.40 2.78 -11.55
C VAL A 163 9.06 3.90 -10.74
N ALA A 164 8.48 5.11 -10.73
CA ALA A 164 9.02 6.22 -9.95
C ALA A 164 8.87 6.01 -8.44
N GLU A 165 7.70 5.54 -7.99
CA GLU A 165 7.45 5.30 -6.56
C GLU A 165 8.27 4.13 -6.02
N VAL A 166 8.39 3.05 -6.79
CA VAL A 166 9.23 1.90 -6.44
C VAL A 166 10.69 2.33 -6.33
N ALA A 167 11.20 3.12 -7.28
CA ALA A 167 12.59 3.57 -7.20
C ALA A 167 12.86 4.54 -6.03
N VAL A 168 11.88 5.37 -5.65
CA VAL A 168 11.95 6.19 -4.43
C VAL A 168 11.99 5.30 -3.20
N ALA A 169 11.11 4.30 -3.13
CA ALA A 169 11.06 3.36 -2.02
C ALA A 169 12.38 2.57 -1.90
N ASP A 170 12.90 2.06 -3.02
CA ASP A 170 14.17 1.32 -3.06
C ASP A 170 15.34 2.21 -2.61
N SER A 171 15.41 3.45 -3.09
CA SER A 171 16.46 4.40 -2.67
C SER A 171 16.38 4.75 -1.18
N LEU A 172 15.18 4.79 -0.62
CA LEU A 172 14.92 5.14 0.77
C LEU A 172 15.12 3.95 1.73
N LEU A 173 14.88 2.73 1.25
CA LEU A 173 14.90 1.51 2.05
C LEU A 173 16.17 0.67 1.86
N ALA A 174 16.76 0.62 0.66
CA ALA A 174 18.04 -0.02 0.38
C ALA A 174 19.12 1.06 0.40
N ALA A 175 20.13 0.92 1.25
CA ALA A 175 21.24 1.88 1.38
C ALA A 175 22.17 1.94 0.12
N SER A 176 21.67 1.57 -1.06
CA SER A 176 22.36 1.52 -2.34
C SER A 176 21.34 1.77 -3.44
N GLY A 177 21.35 2.97 -4.03
CA GLY A 177 20.44 3.34 -5.10
C GLY A 177 20.80 2.62 -6.39
N SER A 178 20.00 1.62 -6.78
CA SER A 178 19.88 1.27 -8.20
C SER A 178 19.03 2.36 -8.84
N GLY A 179 19.67 3.21 -9.66
CA GLY A 179 19.01 4.31 -10.35
C GLY A 179 17.83 3.86 -11.21
N ILE A 180 16.91 4.79 -11.46
CA ILE A 180 15.69 4.61 -12.24
C ILE A 180 16.05 4.39 -13.71
N PRO A 181 15.84 3.22 -14.33
CA PRO A 181 15.69 3.16 -15.77
C PRO A 181 14.21 3.44 -16.04
N SER A 182 13.86 4.72 -16.21
CA SER A 182 12.51 5.11 -16.66
C SER A 182 12.33 4.94 -18.17
N GLU A 183 13.41 4.65 -18.89
CA GLU A 183 13.36 4.40 -20.33
C GLU A 183 12.60 3.09 -20.59
N GLY A 184 11.51 3.18 -21.36
CA GLY A 184 10.67 2.03 -21.72
C GLY A 184 9.55 1.71 -20.74
N ALA A 185 9.22 2.60 -19.79
CA ALA A 185 8.00 2.49 -19.00
C ALA A 185 6.73 2.73 -19.82
N VAL A 186 5.73 1.87 -19.64
CA VAL A 186 4.46 1.87 -20.39
C VAL A 186 3.31 2.07 -19.40
N ASP A 187 2.35 2.94 -19.75
CA ASP A 187 1.10 3.00 -18.99
C ASP A 187 0.17 1.83 -19.39
N PRO A 188 -0.38 1.07 -18.41
CA PRO A 188 -1.34 0.01 -18.72
C PRO A 188 -2.55 0.46 -19.55
N GLU A 189 -3.06 1.69 -19.36
CA GLU A 189 -4.16 2.27 -20.14
C GLU A 189 -3.71 2.59 -21.57
N GLU A 190 -2.51 3.15 -21.73
CA GLU A 190 -1.93 3.42 -23.05
C GLU A 190 -1.77 2.12 -23.86
N LEU A 191 -1.28 1.04 -23.22
CA LEU A 191 -1.18 -0.27 -23.87
C LEU A 191 -2.56 -0.78 -24.32
N ILE A 192 -3.58 -0.69 -23.46
CA ILE A 192 -4.96 -1.10 -23.77
C ILE A 192 -5.52 -0.29 -24.95
N GLU A 193 -5.31 1.03 -24.97
CA GLU A 193 -5.77 1.89 -26.04
C GLU A 193 -5.03 1.59 -27.36
N TRP A 194 -3.71 1.41 -27.29
CA TRP A 194 -2.84 1.18 -28.45
C TRP A 194 -3.18 -0.13 -29.18
N VAL A 195 -3.41 -1.22 -28.44
CA VAL A 195 -3.84 -2.52 -29.02
C VAL A 195 -5.32 -2.49 -29.44
N GLY A 196 -6.16 -1.75 -28.70
CA GLY A 196 -7.59 -1.58 -29.01
C GLY A 196 -7.82 -0.88 -30.34
N GLN A 197 -7.00 0.12 -30.68
CA GLN A 197 -7.01 0.79 -31.99
C GLN A 197 -6.68 -0.17 -33.15
N ARG A 198 -6.08 -1.32 -32.85
CA ARG A 198 -5.70 -2.38 -33.81
C ARG A 198 -6.65 -3.57 -33.76
N GLY A 199 -7.81 -3.44 -33.11
CA GLY A 199 -8.84 -4.48 -33.06
C GLY A 199 -8.51 -5.65 -32.12
N VAL A 200 -7.55 -5.49 -31.22
CA VAL A 200 -7.16 -6.50 -30.23
C VAL A 200 -7.50 -6.00 -28.83
N ARG A 201 -8.14 -6.86 -28.03
CA ARG A 201 -8.45 -6.56 -26.64
C ARG A 201 -7.24 -6.90 -25.78
N ALA A 202 -6.86 -6.05 -24.84
CA ALA A 202 -5.88 -6.41 -23.81
C ALA A 202 -6.53 -6.52 -22.45
N ALA A 203 -6.06 -7.49 -21.66
CA ALA A 203 -6.34 -7.58 -20.25
C ALA A 203 -5.02 -7.50 -19.48
N VAL A 204 -4.90 -6.50 -18.60
CA VAL A 204 -3.67 -6.19 -17.86
C VAL A 204 -3.81 -6.63 -16.41
N THR A 205 -2.73 -7.16 -15.86
CA THR A 205 -2.69 -7.70 -14.50
C THR A 205 -1.33 -7.46 -13.84
N TRP A 206 -1.22 -7.75 -12.56
CA TRP A 206 0.05 -7.64 -11.84
C TRP A 206 1.07 -8.62 -12.39
N SER A 207 2.34 -8.21 -12.41
CA SER A 207 3.45 -9.17 -12.53
C SER A 207 3.80 -9.67 -11.13
N PRO A 208 4.07 -10.97 -10.92
CA PRO A 208 4.42 -11.49 -9.60
C PRO A 208 5.75 -10.90 -9.07
N HIS A 209 6.70 -10.59 -9.95
CA HIS A 209 7.93 -9.90 -9.62
C HIS A 209 8.62 -9.37 -10.90
N PRO A 210 9.28 -8.20 -10.88
CA PRO A 210 9.33 -7.18 -9.82
C PRO A 210 8.03 -6.37 -9.64
N LEU A 211 7.91 -5.65 -8.50
CA LEU A 211 6.71 -4.89 -8.12
C LEU A 211 6.38 -3.70 -9.04
N ASP A 212 7.36 -3.18 -9.77
CA ASP A 212 7.21 -2.09 -10.73
C ASP A 212 6.84 -2.60 -12.15
N ARG A 213 6.42 -3.86 -12.26
CA ARG A 213 6.02 -4.51 -13.51
C ARG A 213 4.57 -4.94 -13.52
N PHE A 214 4.02 -5.03 -14.72
CA PHE A 214 2.72 -5.63 -14.99
C PHE A 214 2.80 -6.59 -16.18
N ASP A 215 1.84 -7.50 -16.26
CA ASP A 215 1.69 -8.42 -17.37
C ASP A 215 0.45 -8.03 -18.19
N ALA A 216 0.49 -8.27 -19.50
CA ALA A 216 -0.64 -8.02 -20.40
C ALA A 216 -0.94 -9.27 -21.22
N VAL A 217 -2.21 -9.65 -21.29
CA VAL A 217 -2.69 -10.71 -22.20
C VAL A 217 -3.42 -10.06 -23.36
N LEU A 218 -2.90 -10.27 -24.56
CA LEU A 218 -3.48 -9.80 -25.81
C LEU A 218 -4.44 -10.87 -26.33
N LEU A 219 -5.68 -10.47 -26.56
CA LEU A 219 -6.82 -11.31 -26.92
C LEU A 219 -7.32 -10.86 -28.29
N PRO A 220 -6.94 -11.54 -29.38
CA PRO A 220 -7.45 -11.24 -30.71
C PRO A 220 -8.97 -11.39 -30.75
N ALA A 221 -9.67 -10.49 -31.43
CA ALA A 221 -11.13 -10.54 -31.56
C ALA A 221 -11.64 -11.83 -32.23
N ALA A 222 -10.80 -12.47 -33.07
CA ALA A 222 -11.10 -13.75 -33.71
C ALA A 222 -10.94 -14.98 -32.79
N SER A 223 -10.43 -14.81 -31.56
CA SER A 223 -10.28 -15.90 -30.60
C SER A 223 -11.56 -16.12 -29.78
N GLU A 224 -11.85 -17.36 -29.40
CA GLU A 224 -12.97 -17.70 -28.49
C GLU A 224 -12.88 -16.95 -27.13
N CYS A 225 -11.68 -16.45 -26.79
CA CYS A 225 -11.40 -15.69 -25.58
C CYS A 225 -11.73 -14.19 -25.69
N GLY A 226 -12.03 -13.67 -26.88
CA GLY A 226 -12.18 -12.23 -27.13
C GLY A 226 -13.32 -11.57 -26.33
N GLU A 227 -14.42 -12.30 -26.11
CA GLU A 227 -15.60 -11.83 -25.37
C GLU A 227 -15.96 -12.72 -24.16
N GLY A 228 -15.23 -13.83 -23.97
CA GLY A 228 -15.50 -14.81 -22.93
C GLY A 228 -15.11 -14.39 -21.51
N VAL A 229 -15.57 -15.18 -20.54
CA VAL A 229 -15.12 -15.13 -19.16
C VAL A 229 -13.68 -15.64 -19.11
N LEU A 230 -12.80 -14.96 -18.38
CA LEU A 230 -11.37 -15.29 -18.35
C LEU A 230 -11.00 -15.93 -17.02
N SER A 231 -9.95 -16.75 -17.03
CA SER A 231 -9.30 -17.24 -15.81
C SER A 231 -7.79 -17.35 -16.05
N GLY A 232 -7.00 -17.26 -14.99
CA GLY A 232 -5.55 -17.42 -15.07
C GLY A 232 -4.84 -16.25 -15.76
N LEU A 233 -5.42 -15.05 -15.77
CA LEU A 233 -4.71 -13.84 -16.20
C LEU A 233 -3.49 -13.59 -15.32
N TYR A 234 -3.69 -13.57 -14.01
CA TYR A 234 -2.57 -13.44 -13.07
C TYR A 234 -1.90 -14.80 -12.86
N THR A 235 -0.58 -14.85 -13.03
CA THR A 235 0.25 -16.04 -12.75
C THR A 235 0.97 -15.82 -11.43
N PRO A 236 0.58 -16.53 -10.35
CA PRO A 236 1.10 -16.28 -9.01
C PRO A 236 2.57 -16.73 -8.88
N ALA A 237 3.32 -16.01 -8.04
CA ALA A 237 4.58 -16.54 -7.52
C ALA A 237 4.30 -17.70 -6.54
N PRO A 238 5.24 -18.64 -6.37
CA PRO A 238 5.12 -19.66 -5.32
C PRO A 238 5.01 -19.01 -3.94
N VAL A 239 3.91 -19.28 -3.23
CA VAL A 239 3.69 -18.82 -1.85
C VAL A 239 4.15 -19.90 -0.88
N VAL A 240 4.99 -19.53 0.08
CA VAL A 240 5.39 -20.41 1.18
C VAL A 240 4.72 -19.94 2.47
N GLY A 241 3.85 -20.79 3.03
CA GLY A 241 3.18 -20.54 4.30
C GLY A 241 1.66 -20.45 4.19
N PRO A 242 0.97 -20.12 5.31
CA PRO A 242 -0.49 -20.02 5.34
C PRO A 242 -0.99 -18.75 4.61
N ARG A 243 -2.23 -18.77 4.07
CA ARG A 243 -2.87 -17.59 3.43
C ARG A 243 -2.81 -16.31 4.27
N SER A 244 -2.75 -16.41 5.60
CA SER A 244 -2.63 -15.25 6.48
C SER A 244 -1.39 -14.39 6.23
N VAL A 245 -0.35 -14.90 5.54
CA VAL A 245 0.81 -14.10 5.12
C VAL A 245 0.52 -13.20 3.92
N LEU A 246 -0.56 -13.46 3.19
CA LEU A 246 -0.98 -12.73 1.98
C LEU A 246 -1.88 -11.53 2.30
N THR A 247 -2.14 -11.27 3.59
CA THR A 247 -2.96 -10.15 4.07
C THR A 247 -2.34 -9.50 5.29
N ASN A 248 -2.55 -8.20 5.48
CA ASN A 248 -2.31 -7.58 6.79
C ASN A 248 -3.47 -7.89 7.78
N ASN A 249 -3.37 -7.40 9.01
CA ASN A 249 -4.39 -7.63 10.05
C ASN A 249 -4.84 -6.32 10.72
N PRO A 250 -5.82 -5.61 10.14
CA PRO A 250 -6.41 -4.40 10.72
C PRO A 250 -6.90 -4.54 12.17
N ALA A 251 -7.45 -5.69 12.53
CA ALA A 251 -7.90 -5.93 13.89
C ALA A 251 -6.71 -5.96 14.87
N ALA A 252 -5.55 -6.47 14.46
CA ALA A 252 -4.32 -6.38 15.24
C ALA A 252 -3.83 -4.93 15.32
N SER A 253 -3.82 -4.18 14.22
CA SER A 253 -3.45 -2.76 14.20
C SER A 253 -4.27 -1.94 15.19
N ARG A 254 -5.60 -2.12 15.20
CA ARG A 254 -6.50 -1.44 16.17
C ARG A 254 -6.22 -1.84 17.61
N ARG A 255 -5.91 -3.11 17.89
CA ARG A 255 -5.52 -3.55 19.24
C ARG A 255 -4.20 -2.93 19.68
N ILE A 256 -3.22 -2.83 18.78
CA ILE A 256 -1.92 -2.21 19.02
C ILE A 256 -2.10 -0.72 19.33
N ALA A 257 -2.85 0.00 18.50
CA ALA A 257 -3.15 1.42 18.71
C ALA A 257 -3.90 1.65 20.03
N GLY A 258 -4.92 0.83 20.32
CA GLY A 258 -5.66 0.89 21.59
C GLY A 258 -4.79 0.61 22.82
N LEU A 259 -3.90 -0.38 22.74
CA LEU A 259 -2.93 -0.66 23.79
C LEU A 259 -1.99 0.53 24.00
N ALA A 260 -1.38 1.05 22.94
CA ALA A 260 -0.48 2.20 23.00
C ALA A 260 -1.15 3.43 23.66
N GLY A 261 -2.39 3.75 23.26
CA GLY A 261 -3.17 4.83 23.86
C GLY A 261 -3.54 4.62 25.33
N SER A 262 -3.75 3.36 25.75
CA SER A 262 -4.12 3.02 27.14
C SER A 262 -2.95 3.04 28.13
N LEU A 263 -1.71 2.91 27.64
CA LEU A 263 -0.54 2.75 28.50
C LEU A 263 -0.22 4.01 29.30
N ARG A 264 -0.31 5.21 28.72
CA ARG A 264 0.00 6.45 29.43
C ARG A 264 -0.98 6.73 30.60
N PRO A 265 -2.31 6.65 30.42
CA PRO A 265 -3.25 6.72 31.54
C PRO A 265 -2.96 5.69 32.63
N TRP A 266 -2.69 4.44 32.25
CA TRP A 266 -2.37 3.37 33.18
C TRP A 266 -1.08 3.62 33.99
N LEU A 267 -0.05 4.20 33.36
CA LEU A 267 1.20 4.59 34.00
C LEU A 267 1.03 5.80 34.93
N LYS A 268 0.17 6.76 34.59
CA LYS A 268 -0.10 7.97 35.40
C LYS A 268 -0.61 7.65 36.81
N GLU A 269 -1.32 6.55 36.97
CA GLU A 269 -1.79 6.06 38.28
C GLU A 269 -0.68 5.46 39.15
N ARG A 270 0.49 5.13 38.57
CA ARG A 270 1.55 4.33 39.21
C ARG A 270 2.89 5.04 39.29
N LEU A 271 3.13 6.02 38.41
CA LEU A 271 4.39 6.71 38.27
C LEU A 271 4.22 8.22 38.50
N PRO A 272 5.21 8.89 39.10
CA PRO A 272 5.28 10.35 39.09
C PRO A 272 5.25 10.91 37.66
N GLU A 273 4.72 12.12 37.50
CA GLU A 273 4.60 12.78 36.20
C GLU A 273 5.94 12.89 35.45
N SER A 274 7.04 13.09 36.17
CA SER A 274 8.40 13.15 35.62
C SER A 274 8.92 11.83 35.04
N MET A 275 8.27 10.71 35.33
CA MET A 275 8.60 9.38 34.80
C MET A 275 7.66 8.94 33.66
N LEU A 276 6.64 9.73 33.33
CA LEU A 276 5.71 9.39 32.26
C LEU A 276 6.35 9.62 30.89
N PRO A 277 6.28 8.64 29.97
CA PRO A 277 6.77 8.84 28.62
C PRO A 277 5.89 9.85 27.87
N ALA A 278 6.53 10.75 27.13
CA ALA A 278 5.83 11.70 26.27
C ALA A 278 5.00 10.98 25.18
N ALA A 279 5.57 9.92 24.60
CA ALA A 279 4.91 9.08 23.60
C ALA A 279 5.22 7.59 23.83
N VAL A 280 4.28 6.73 23.44
CA VAL A 280 4.44 5.28 23.42
C VAL A 280 4.21 4.82 21.98
N MET A 281 5.22 4.20 21.39
CA MET A 281 5.18 3.76 20.00
C MET A 281 5.30 2.25 19.92
N ALA A 282 4.50 1.64 19.05
CA ALA A 282 4.59 0.22 18.77
C ALA A 282 5.71 -0.04 17.77
N VAL A 283 6.43 -1.15 17.92
CA VAL A 283 7.38 -1.64 16.92
C VAL A 283 7.14 -3.12 16.73
N GLU A 284 7.17 -3.59 15.48
CA GLU A 284 7.00 -5.03 15.21
C GLU A 284 8.14 -5.82 15.87
N ARG A 285 9.37 -5.28 15.78
CA ARG A 285 10.59 -5.88 16.35
C ARG A 285 11.52 -4.78 16.84
N LEU A 286 12.25 -5.06 17.91
CA LEU A 286 13.30 -4.16 18.38
C LEU A 286 14.44 -4.12 17.34
N PRO A 287 14.81 -2.94 16.81
CA PRO A 287 15.91 -2.85 15.86
C PRO A 287 17.22 -3.16 16.58
N LEU A 288 17.99 -4.10 16.03
CA LEU A 288 19.29 -4.50 16.56
C LEU A 288 20.38 -4.17 15.55
N THR A 289 21.53 -3.77 16.08
CA THR A 289 22.79 -3.66 15.32
C THR A 289 23.29 -5.05 14.91
N ALA A 290 24.25 -5.12 13.97
CA ALA A 290 24.90 -6.38 13.59
C ALA A 290 25.51 -7.14 14.79
N ALA A 291 25.89 -6.42 15.85
CA ALA A 291 26.40 -6.98 17.10
C ALA A 291 25.30 -7.43 18.09
N GLY A 292 24.01 -7.36 17.72
CA GLY A 292 22.87 -7.75 18.56
C GLY A 292 22.45 -6.73 19.62
N LYS A 293 23.06 -5.53 19.66
CA LYS A 293 22.67 -4.45 20.59
C LYS A 293 21.52 -3.61 20.03
N LEU A 294 20.67 -3.04 20.89
CA LEU A 294 19.60 -2.13 20.49
C LEU A 294 20.14 -0.96 19.65
N ASP A 295 19.63 -0.84 18.43
CA ASP A 295 19.89 0.29 17.55
C ASP A 295 18.89 1.41 17.77
N ARG A 296 19.24 2.32 18.68
CA ARG A 296 18.39 3.46 19.04
C ARG A 296 18.15 4.44 17.89
N ARG A 297 19.03 4.47 16.88
CA ARG A 297 18.89 5.39 15.74
C ARG A 297 17.79 4.95 14.79
N SER A 298 17.53 3.65 14.76
CA SER A 298 16.50 3.00 13.93
C SER A 298 15.15 2.87 14.65
N LEU A 299 15.00 3.41 15.86
CA LEU A 299 13.70 3.49 16.52
C LEU A 299 12.85 4.57 15.86
N PRO A 300 11.53 4.36 15.78
CA PRO A 300 10.67 5.33 15.13
C PRO A 300 10.60 6.58 16.03
N ALA A 301 10.58 7.75 15.40
CA ALA A 301 10.42 9.00 16.11
C ALA A 301 8.93 9.28 16.28
N PRO A 302 8.47 9.72 17.47
CA PRO A 302 7.10 10.17 17.63
C PRO A 302 6.88 11.38 16.74
N ASP A 303 5.85 11.30 15.90
CA ASP A 303 5.35 12.48 15.23
C ASP A 303 4.47 13.25 16.22
N TYR A 304 4.99 14.38 16.69
CA TYR A 304 4.26 15.27 17.58
C TYR A 304 3.32 16.21 16.81
N ALA A 305 3.18 16.04 15.48
CA ALA A 305 2.23 16.81 14.69
C ALA A 305 0.80 16.61 15.23
N ALA A 306 0.26 17.68 15.81
CA ALA A 306 -1.08 17.73 16.34
C ALA A 306 -2.12 17.59 15.22
N GLY A 307 -2.73 16.41 15.12
CA GLY A 307 -3.86 16.16 14.23
C GLY A 307 -5.02 15.62 15.05
N GLY A 308 -5.91 16.50 15.53
CA GLY A 308 -7.14 16.09 16.22
C GLY A 308 -7.67 17.05 17.28
N SER A 309 -6.87 18.00 17.75
CA SER A 309 -7.35 19.01 18.71
C SER A 309 -8.22 20.06 18.02
N ARG A 310 -9.23 20.55 18.76
CA ARG A 310 -10.07 21.67 18.37
C ARG A 310 -9.23 22.90 18.02
N ALA A 311 -9.59 23.58 16.92
CA ALA A 311 -9.01 24.87 16.55
C ALA A 311 -9.26 25.94 17.64
N PRO A 312 -8.32 26.89 17.82
CA PRO A 312 -8.52 28.02 18.73
C PRO A 312 -9.75 28.84 18.30
N ARG A 313 -10.54 29.30 19.27
CA ARG A 313 -11.79 30.07 19.06
C ARG A 313 -11.77 31.43 19.75
N THR A 314 -10.73 31.71 20.53
CA THR A 314 -10.57 32.98 21.22
C THR A 314 -9.20 33.57 20.93
N PRO A 315 -9.04 34.91 20.97
CA PRO A 315 -7.74 35.55 20.77
C PRO A 315 -6.66 35.06 21.75
N ARG A 316 -7.05 34.62 22.96
CA ARG A 316 -6.12 34.03 23.92
C ARG A 316 -5.68 32.62 23.54
N GLU A 317 -6.60 31.80 23.04
CA GLU A 317 -6.26 30.47 22.53
C GLU A 317 -5.36 30.56 21.30
N GLU A 318 -5.64 31.47 20.37
CA GLU A 318 -4.79 31.72 19.19
C GLU A 318 -3.36 32.07 19.60
N VAL A 319 -3.20 33.04 20.51
CA VAL A 319 -1.89 33.44 21.03
C VAL A 319 -1.16 32.28 21.73
N LEU A 320 -1.86 31.48 22.54
CA LEU A 320 -1.23 30.34 23.23
C LEU A 320 -0.83 29.22 22.27
N CYS A 321 -1.68 28.89 21.29
CA CYS A 321 -1.37 27.93 20.23
C CYS A 321 -0.14 28.38 19.43
N ASP A 322 -0.04 29.66 19.10
CA ASP A 322 1.13 30.22 18.40
C ASP A 322 2.41 30.12 19.23
N ILE A 323 2.34 30.47 20.52
CA ILE A 323 3.51 30.35 21.40
C ILE A 323 3.92 28.87 21.55
N PHE A 324 2.98 27.94 21.66
CA PHE A 324 3.27 26.49 21.68
C PHE A 324 3.94 26.06 20.38
N ARG A 325 3.37 26.42 19.23
CA ARG A 325 3.89 26.15 17.90
C ARG A 325 5.34 26.61 17.76
N GLU A 326 5.63 27.83 18.19
CA GLU A 326 6.98 28.42 18.16
C GLU A 326 7.96 27.73 19.10
N VAL A 327 7.54 27.40 20.32
CA VAL A 327 8.41 26.78 21.33
C VAL A 327 8.71 25.32 21.00
N LEU A 328 7.74 24.60 20.45
CA LEU A 328 7.83 23.19 20.10
C LEU A 328 8.36 22.96 18.67
N GLY A 329 8.36 24.00 17.81
CA GLY A 329 8.80 23.89 16.41
C GLY A 329 7.82 23.10 15.54
N LEU A 330 6.52 23.11 15.88
CA LEU A 330 5.48 22.39 15.16
C LEU A 330 4.84 23.26 14.09
N ALA A 331 4.17 22.64 13.11
CA ALA A 331 3.42 23.37 12.09
C ALA A 331 2.07 23.89 12.62
N GLN A 332 1.39 23.09 13.45
CA GLN A 332 0.09 23.43 14.05
C GLN A 332 0.00 22.88 15.47
N VAL A 333 -0.75 23.58 16.33
CA VAL A 333 -1.12 23.19 17.69
C VAL A 333 -2.55 23.66 17.92
N GLY A 334 -3.42 22.76 18.37
CA GLY A 334 -4.80 23.03 18.75
C GLY A 334 -4.95 23.44 20.21
N ALA A 335 -6.13 23.95 20.56
CA ALA A 335 -6.39 24.57 21.86
C ALA A 335 -6.45 23.58 23.04
N GLU A 336 -6.55 22.28 22.76
CA GLU A 336 -6.68 21.21 23.77
C GLU A 336 -5.45 20.29 23.79
N ASP A 337 -4.40 20.64 23.04
CA ASP A 337 -3.18 19.85 23.02
C ASP A 337 -2.37 20.00 24.32
N ASP A 338 -1.87 18.86 24.81
CA ASP A 338 -0.98 18.81 25.97
C ASP A 338 0.46 19.10 25.56
N PHE A 339 1.06 20.14 26.15
CA PHE A 339 2.43 20.59 25.85
C PHE A 339 3.48 19.48 25.92
N PHE A 340 3.37 18.57 26.90
CA PHE A 340 4.32 17.50 27.11
C PHE A 340 4.04 16.30 26.20
N ALA A 341 2.77 16.06 25.83
CA ALA A 341 2.39 15.09 24.80
C ALA A 341 2.92 15.50 23.42
N LEU A 342 3.05 16.80 23.15
CA LEU A 342 3.66 17.35 21.94
C LEU A 342 5.21 17.42 21.98
N GLY A 343 5.85 16.70 22.92
CA GLY A 343 7.32 16.65 23.01
C GLY A 343 7.95 17.80 23.81
N GLY A 344 7.13 18.62 24.48
CA GLY A 344 7.61 19.60 25.45
C GLY A 344 8.32 18.93 26.63
N HIS A 345 9.29 19.64 27.21
CA HIS A 345 9.98 19.24 28.44
C HIS A 345 10.25 20.46 29.32
N SER A 346 10.73 20.25 30.56
CA SER A 346 10.81 21.32 31.58
C SER A 346 11.59 22.56 31.13
N LEU A 347 12.66 22.41 30.34
CA LEU A 347 13.40 23.55 29.78
C LEU A 347 12.56 24.35 28.76
N LEU A 348 11.80 23.66 27.91
CA LEU A 348 10.86 24.31 26.98
C LEU A 348 9.69 24.94 27.74
N ALA A 349 9.20 24.32 28.82
CA ALA A 349 8.15 24.89 29.67
C ALA A 349 8.60 26.20 30.35
N THR A 350 9.87 26.32 30.72
CA THR A 350 10.45 27.57 31.23
C THR A 350 10.46 28.65 30.14
N ARG A 351 10.87 28.31 28.91
CA ARG A 351 10.84 29.24 27.76
C ARG A 351 9.41 29.67 27.42
N LEU A 352 8.49 28.71 27.40
CA LEU A 352 7.06 28.91 27.21
C LEU A 352 6.53 29.92 28.22
N SER A 353 6.75 29.68 29.52
CA SER A 353 6.29 30.56 30.60
C SER A 353 6.85 31.98 30.48
N SER A 354 8.09 32.13 30.02
CA SER A 354 8.69 33.44 29.75
C SER A 354 8.02 34.17 28.59
N ARG A 355 7.67 33.45 27.51
CA ARG A 355 7.06 34.01 26.30
C ARG A 355 5.59 34.36 26.51
N VAL A 356 4.85 33.50 27.23
CA VAL A 356 3.48 33.78 27.69
C VAL A 356 3.45 35.08 28.52
N ARG A 357 4.34 35.23 29.51
CA ARG A 357 4.46 36.47 30.30
C ARG A 357 4.72 37.70 29.43
N GLY A 358 5.63 37.58 28.46
CA GLY A 358 5.98 38.68 27.56
C GLY A 358 4.85 39.14 26.64
N VAL A 359 4.01 38.21 26.18
CA VAL A 359 2.93 38.51 25.22
C VAL A 359 1.62 38.87 25.92
N LEU A 360 1.29 38.23 27.04
CA LEU A 360 0.00 38.39 27.75
C LEU A 360 0.08 39.29 28.99
N GLY A 361 1.26 39.75 29.39
CA GLY A 361 1.44 40.77 30.43
C GLY A 361 1.04 40.34 31.84
N ARG A 362 1.06 39.03 32.15
CA ARG A 362 0.88 38.46 33.48
C ARG A 362 1.90 37.38 33.75
#